data_AF-A0A949CTY9-F1
#
_entry.id   AF-A0A949CTY9-F1
#
_cell.length_a   1.000
_cell.length_b   1.000
_cell.length_c   1.000
_cell.angle_alpha   90.00
_cell.angle_beta   90.00
_cell.angle_gamma   90.00
#
_symmetry.space_group_name_H-M   'P 1'
#
loop_
_entity.id
_entity.type
_entity.pdbx_description
1 polymer ?
#
loop_
_entity_poly.entity_id
_entity_poly.type
_entity_poly.pdbx_seq_one_letter_code
_entity_poly.pdbx_strand_id
1 'polypeptide(L)' 'MPKWFNTAGPCKPDIHYMLSATDRLPEIKQLIVQENYFVIHAPRQVGKTTAMLSLAQELTASGHYNGVEGVG' A
#
# COMPACT_ATOMS: atom_id res chain seq x y z
N MET A 1 12.27 21.54 2.97
CA MET A 1 10.85 21.98 2.95
C MET A 1 10.07 21.17 3.97
N PRO A 2 9.09 21.76 4.68
CA PRO A 2 8.18 20.97 5.51
C PRO A 2 7.36 20.02 4.63
N LYS A 3 7.01 18.83 5.16
CA LYS A 3 6.12 17.89 4.47
C LYS A 3 4.71 18.50 4.31
N TRP A 4 3.92 17.95 3.39
CA TRP A 4 2.51 18.35 3.18
C TRP A 4 1.57 17.16 3.00
N PHE A 5 0.26 17.38 3.09
CA PHE A 5 -0.74 16.35 2.84
C PHE A 5 -1.01 16.22 1.34
N ASN A 6 -0.95 14.99 0.82
CA ASN A 6 -1.34 14.70 -0.55
C ASN A 6 -2.71 14.04 -0.61
N THR A 7 -3.59 14.55 -1.47
CA THR A 7 -4.95 14.04 -1.66
C THR A 7 -5.17 13.43 -3.06
N ALA A 8 -4.15 13.48 -3.93
CA ALA A 8 -4.23 12.98 -5.30
C ALA A 8 -3.03 12.09 -5.67
N GLY A 9 -3.30 10.91 -6.23
CA GLY A 9 -2.25 9.94 -6.59
C GLY A 9 -1.54 9.30 -5.39
N PRO A 10 -0.48 8.52 -5.63
CA PRO A 10 0.30 7.87 -4.58
C PRO A 10 1.01 8.86 -3.67
N CYS A 11 1.09 8.55 -2.37
CA CYS A 11 1.90 9.35 -1.47
C CYS A 11 3.38 8.94 -1.51
N LYS A 12 4.27 9.92 -1.33
CA LYS A 12 5.71 9.74 -1.31
C LYS A 12 6.23 9.98 0.12
N PRO A 13 6.82 8.98 0.80
CA PRO A 13 7.16 9.08 2.23
C PRO A 13 8.15 10.19 2.60
N ASP A 14 9.02 10.58 1.67
CA ASP A 14 10.03 11.62 1.81
C ASP A 14 9.43 13.03 1.89
N ILE A 15 8.32 13.27 1.18
CA ILE A 15 7.74 14.62 1.04
C ILE A 15 6.31 14.76 1.58
N HIS A 16 5.57 13.65 1.75
CA HIS A 16 4.18 13.69 2.23
C HIS A 16 4.04 13.22 3.68
N TYR A 17 3.11 13.84 4.41
CA TYR A 17 2.62 13.27 5.67
C TYR A 17 1.85 11.98 5.38
N MET A 18 2.23 10.89 6.04
CA MET A 18 1.65 9.57 5.85
C MET A 18 1.51 8.85 7.18
N LEU A 19 0.41 8.11 7.31
CA LEU A 19 0.30 6.99 8.24
C LEU A 19 0.75 5.72 7.51
N SER A 20 1.28 4.75 8.25
CA SER A 20 1.55 3.41 7.70
C SER A 20 0.31 2.89 6.99
N ALA A 21 0.48 2.47 5.74
CA ALA A 21 -0.63 2.02 4.93
C ALA A 21 -0.98 0.55 5.21
N THR A 22 0.02 -0.26 5.56
CA THR A 22 -0.16 -1.68 5.90
C THR A 22 -0.65 -1.89 7.33
N ASP A 23 -0.35 -0.99 8.27
CA ASP A 23 -0.93 -1.04 9.63
C ASP A 23 -2.46 -0.90 9.62
N ARG A 24 -3.01 -0.28 8.57
CA ARG A 24 -4.46 -0.13 8.36
C ARG A 24 -5.11 -1.36 7.72
N LEU A 25 -4.33 -2.40 7.41
CA LEU A 25 -4.77 -3.62 6.73
C LEU A 25 -4.34 -4.87 7.52
N PRO A 26 -4.75 -5.03 8.79
CA PRO A 26 -4.19 -6.03 9.71
C PRO A 26 -4.35 -7.49 9.24
N GLU A 27 -5.40 -7.79 8.48
CA GLU A 27 -5.72 -9.16 8.02
C GLU A 27 -5.05 -9.54 6.70
N ILE A 28 -4.46 -8.57 5.98
CA ILE A 28 -4.02 -8.77 4.59
C ILE A 28 -2.90 -9.80 4.47
N LYS A 29 -2.00 -9.85 5.44
CA LYS A 29 -0.87 -10.81 5.44
C LYS A 29 -1.37 -12.25 5.59
N GLN A 30 -2.40 -12.47 6.41
CA GLN A 30 -3.00 -13.79 6.58
C GLN A 30 -3.69 -14.24 5.29
N LEU A 31 -4.42 -13.34 4.62
CA LEU A 31 -5.06 -13.63 3.34
C LEU A 31 -4.03 -14.02 2.26
N ILE A 32 -2.88 -13.34 2.22
CA ILE A 32 -1.78 -13.67 1.30
C ILE A 32 -1.20 -15.06 1.60
N VAL A 33 -0.93 -15.37 2.87
CA VAL A 33 -0.39 -16.68 3.28
C VAL A 33 -1.36 -17.82 2.95
N GLN A 34 -2.66 -17.54 2.97
CA GLN A 34 -3.71 -18.49 2.61
C GLN A 34 -4.01 -18.55 1.10
N GLU A 35 -3.26 -17.83 0.26
CA GLU A 35 -3.47 -17.74 -1.19
C GLU A 35 -4.87 -17.20 -1.58
N ASN A 36 -5.47 -16.39 -0.71
CA ASN A 36 -6.79 -15.83 -0.92
C ASN A 36 -6.73 -14.51 -1.73
N TYR A 37 -7.75 -14.28 -2.54
CA TYR A 37 -8.00 -12.97 -3.14
C TYR A 37 -8.64 -12.02 -2.12
N PHE A 38 -8.29 -10.74 -2.17
CA PHE A 38 -8.89 -9.70 -1.33
C PHE A 38 -9.19 -8.43 -2.13
N VAL A 39 -10.12 -7.62 -1.63
CA VAL A 39 -10.50 -6.34 -2.21
C VAL A 39 -10.38 -5.25 -1.14
N ILE A 40 -9.68 -4.16 -1.46
CA ILE A 40 -9.67 -2.97 -0.60
C ILE A 40 -10.86 -2.08 -0.99
N HIS A 41 -11.96 -2.22 -0.26
CA HIS A 41 -13.13 -1.35 -0.44
C HIS A 41 -13.00 -0.08 0.41
N ALA A 42 -12.79 1.07 -0.23
CA ALA A 42 -12.70 2.35 0.45
C ALA A 42 -13.09 3.52 -0.49
N PRO A 43 -13.49 4.70 0.04
CA PRO A 43 -13.87 5.86 -0.79
C PRO A 43 -12.77 6.34 -1.75
N ARG A 44 -13.13 7.22 -2.69
CA ARG A 44 -12.15 7.86 -3.59
C ARG A 44 -11.13 8.66 -2.75
N GLN A 45 -9.87 8.71 -3.21
CA GLN A 45 -8.79 9.53 -2.62
C GLN A 45 -8.35 9.18 -1.18
N VAL A 46 -8.72 8.02 -0.65
CA VAL A 46 -8.30 7.58 0.71
C VAL A 46 -6.96 6.82 0.73
N GLY A 47 -6.22 6.83 -0.37
CA GLY A 47 -4.88 6.22 -0.45
C GLY A 47 -4.83 4.72 -0.72
N LYS A 48 -5.86 4.13 -1.37
CA LYS A 48 -5.85 2.71 -1.77
C LYS A 48 -4.62 2.34 -2.62
N THR A 49 -4.31 3.14 -3.63
CA THR A 49 -3.12 2.93 -4.47
C THR A 49 -1.84 3.00 -3.65
N THR A 50 -1.70 4.00 -2.79
CA THR A 50 -0.58 4.11 -1.84
C THR A 50 -0.45 2.87 -0.96
N ALA A 51 -1.57 2.32 -0.47
CA ALA A 51 -1.57 1.12 0.36
C ALA A 51 -1.13 -0.12 -0.40
N MET A 52 -1.62 -0.33 -1.63
CA MET A 52 -1.19 -1.45 -2.47
C MET A 52 0.30 -1.38 -2.82
N LEU A 53 0.81 -0.20 -3.17
CA LEU A 53 2.23 0.00 -3.47
C LEU A 53 3.12 -0.26 -2.24
N SER A 54 2.73 0.28 -1.09
CA SER A 54 3.45 0.05 0.18
C SER A 54 3.44 -1.43 0.57
N LEU A 55 2.32 -2.13 0.38
CA LEU A 55 2.22 -3.56 0.63
C LEU A 55 3.10 -4.36 -0.32
N ALA A 56 3.08 -4.07 -1.62
CA ALA A 56 3.93 -4.74 -2.60
C ALA A 56 5.42 -4.57 -2.28
N GLN A 57 5.83 -3.37 -1.89
CA GLN A 57 7.20 -3.09 -1.44
C GLN A 57 7.56 -3.87 -0.17
N GLU A 58 6.68 -3.89 0.84
CA GLU A 58 6.92 -4.63 2.09
C GLU A 58 7.05 -6.14 1.85
N LEU A 59 6.16 -6.71 1.02
CA LEU A 59 6.20 -8.12 0.64
C LEU A 59 7.47 -8.45 -0.15
N THR A 60 7.88 -7.57 -1.08
CA THR A 60 9.11 -7.75 -1.85
C THR A 60 10.35 -7.66 -0.95
N ALA A 61 10.37 -6.69 -0.03
CA ALA A 61 11.45 -6.53 0.94
C ALA A 61 11.59 -7.72 1.91
N SER A 62 10.50 -8.47 2.15
CA SER A 62 10.55 -9.69 2.96
C SER A 62 11.34 -10.84 2.30
N GLY A 63 11.58 -10.77 1.00
CA GLY A 63 12.27 -11.82 0.23
C GLY A 63 11.42 -13.07 -0.06
N HIS A 64 10.18 -13.13 0.42
CA HIS A 64 9.27 -14.26 0.20
C HIS A 64 8.37 -14.10 -1.03
N TYR A 65 8.20 -12.87 -1.51
CA TYR A 65 7.27 -12.53 -2.58
C TYR A 65 7.95 -11.62 -3.60
N ASN A 66 7.49 -11.72 -4.86
CA ASN A 66 7.89 -10.79 -5.91
C ASN A 66 6.69 -9.91 -6.27
N GLY A 67 6.78 -8.62 -5.94
CA GLY A 67 5.82 -7.62 -6.43
C GLY A 67 6.02 -7.39 -7.93
N VAL A 68 4.98 -7.62 -8.72
CA VAL A 68 4.93 -7.26 -10.13
C VAL A 68 3.87 -6.18 -10.34
N GLU A 69 4.30 -4.99 -10.73
CA GLU A 69 3.40 -3.92 -11.14
C GLU A 69 3.09 -4.08 -12.63
N GLY A 70 1.85 -4.45 -12.96
CA GLY A 70 1.38 -4.40 -14.34
C GLY A 70 1.20 -2.94 -14.75
N VAL A 71 2.09 -2.42 -15.60
CA VAL A 71 1.87 -1.16 -16.31
C VAL A 71 0.83 -1.45 -17.39
N GLY A 72 -0.43 -1.15 -17.07
CA GLY A 72 -1.52 -1.05 -18.06
C GLY A 72 -1.55 0.34 -18.68
#